data_AF-A0A534RK87-F1
#
_entry.id   AF-A0A534RK87-F1
#
_cell.length_a   1.000
_cell.length_b   1.000
_cell.length_c   1.000
_cell.angle_alpha   90.00
_cell.angle_beta   90.00
_cell.angle_gamma   90.00
#
_symmetry.space_group_name_H-M   'P 1'
#
loop_
_entity.id
_entity.type
_entity.pdbx_description
1 polymer ?
#
loop_
_entity_poly.entity_id
_entity_poly.type
_entity_poly.pdbx_seq_one_letter_code
_entity_poly.pdbx_strand_id
1 'polypeptide(L)'
;MNRNFERLNGRIDRLSKAIMAGRTADLKRFSRLERRMALLAGPPADLVRKDKRFKELGLRGADYVTREQVVGLLLEHPELMERPVVVHGKRAVIARPSERVEELLGSQ
;
A
#
# COMPACT_ATOMS: atom_id res chain seq x y z
N MET A 1 -9.03 17.61 -1.23
CA MET A 1 -9.02 16.28 -1.86
C MET A 1 -8.98 16.41 -3.37
N ASN A 2 -8.34 15.48 -4.05
CA ASN A 2 -8.14 15.50 -5.49
C ASN A 2 -9.29 14.79 -6.23
N ARG A 3 -9.89 15.45 -7.23
CA ARG A 3 -11.02 14.91 -8.02
C ARG A 3 -10.71 13.59 -8.74
N ASN A 4 -9.45 13.32 -9.06
CA ASN A 4 -9.04 12.03 -9.63
C ASN A 4 -9.03 10.94 -8.57
N PHE A 5 -8.52 11.27 -7.37
CA PHE A 5 -8.54 10.34 -6.26
C PHE A 5 -9.96 10.07 -5.76
N GLU A 6 -10.87 11.04 -5.71
CA GLU A 6 -12.26 10.78 -5.30
C GLU A 6 -12.95 9.74 -6.19
N ARG A 7 -12.73 9.83 -7.51
CA ARG A 7 -13.23 8.84 -8.47
C ARG A 7 -12.59 7.46 -8.25
N LEU A 8 -11.29 7.42 -7.97
CA LEU A 8 -10.58 6.20 -7.65
C LEU A 8 -11.02 5.60 -6.31
N ASN A 9 -11.21 6.43 -5.29
CA ASN A 9 -11.65 6.06 -3.96
C ASN A 9 -13.04 5.40 -4.00
N GLY A 10 -13.95 5.90 -4.84
CA GLY A 10 -15.24 5.23 -5.09
C GLY A 10 -15.12 3.86 -5.77
N ARG A 11 -14.08 3.63 -6.59
CA ARG A 11 -13.78 2.30 -7.15
C ARG A 11 -13.17 1.38 -6.10
N ILE A 12 -12.24 1.89 -5.30
CA ILE A 12 -11.60 1.21 -4.18
C ILE A 12 -12.65 0.74 -3.16
N ASP A 13 -13.59 1.59 -2.76
CA ASP A 13 -14.67 1.23 -1.84
C ASP A 13 -15.53 0.08 -2.39
N ARG A 14 -15.89 0.14 -3.68
CA ARG A 14 -16.65 -0.93 -4.34
C ARG A 14 -15.86 -2.23 -4.45
N LEU A 15 -14.56 -2.16 -4.71
CA LEU A 15 -13.67 -3.33 -4.71
C LEU A 15 -13.55 -3.94 -3.31
N SER A 16 -13.34 -3.12 -2.28
CA SER A 16 -13.30 -3.57 -0.88
C SER A 16 -14.60 -4.29 -0.50
N LYS A 17 -15.76 -3.69 -0.79
CA LYS A 17 -17.07 -4.33 -0.58
C LYS A 17 -17.24 -5.63 -1.37
N ALA A 18 -16.74 -5.69 -2.62
CA ALA A 18 -16.79 -6.90 -3.43
C ALA A 18 -15.93 -8.04 -2.87
N ILE A 19 -14.75 -7.70 -2.32
CA ILE A 19 -13.83 -8.63 -1.65
C ILE A 19 -14.48 -9.17 -0.37
N MET A 20 -15.06 -8.29 0.45
CA MET A 20 -15.80 -8.68 1.67
C MET A 20 -17.05 -9.53 1.36
N ALA A 21 -17.66 -9.32 0.18
CA ALA A 21 -18.76 -10.13 -0.32
C ALA A 21 -18.32 -11.49 -0.93
N GLY A 22 -17.03 -11.86 -0.85
CA GLY A 22 -16.55 -13.19 -1.23
C GLY A 22 -16.17 -13.39 -2.70
N ARG A 23 -15.92 -12.32 -3.48
CA ARG A 23 -15.39 -12.43 -4.84
C ARG A 23 -13.86 -12.65 -4.82
N THR A 24 -13.38 -13.77 -5.35
CA THR A 24 -12.23 -14.51 -4.76
C THR A 24 -10.85 -14.38 -5.42
N ALA A 25 -10.61 -13.46 -6.37
CA ALA A 25 -9.24 -13.23 -6.87
C ALA A 25 -8.45 -12.24 -5.99
N ASP A 26 -9.09 -11.13 -5.60
CA ASP A 26 -8.42 -10.03 -4.91
C ASP A 26 -8.33 -10.22 -3.39
N LEU A 27 -9.13 -11.10 -2.79
CA LEU A 27 -9.10 -11.39 -1.35
C LEU A 27 -7.71 -11.86 -0.87
N LYS A 28 -7.02 -12.72 -1.65
CA LYS A 28 -5.66 -13.19 -1.32
C LYS A 28 -4.60 -12.09 -1.49
N ARG A 29 -4.85 -11.08 -2.32
CA ARG A 29 -3.97 -9.92 -2.49
C ARG A 29 -4.20 -8.91 -1.39
N PHE A 30 -5.46 -8.57 -1.11
CA PHE A 30 -5.91 -7.71 -0.03
C PHE A 30 -5.34 -8.16 1.31
N SER A 31 -5.55 -9.42 1.68
CA SER A 31 -5.04 -9.99 2.93
C SER A 31 -3.51 -9.97 3.04
N ARG A 32 -2.77 -10.13 1.94
CA ARG A 32 -1.31 -9.99 1.93
C ARG A 32 -0.86 -8.54 2.14
N LEU A 33 -1.54 -7.59 1.51
CA LEU A 33 -1.25 -6.17 1.66
C LEU A 33 -1.56 -5.70 3.08
N GLU A 34 -2.74 -6.02 3.58
CA GLU A 34 -3.16 -5.75 4.97
C GLU A 34 -2.17 -6.35 5.98
N ARG A 35 -1.76 -7.61 5.78
CA ARG A 35 -0.76 -8.23 6.65
C ARG A 35 0.57 -7.48 6.58
N ARG A 36 1.05 -7.07 5.41
CA ARG A 36 2.27 -6.25 5.30
C ARG A 36 2.13 -4.91 6.02
N MET A 37 0.96 -4.27 5.93
CA MET A 37 0.68 -3.02 6.64
C MET A 37 0.57 -3.19 8.16
N ALA A 38 0.05 -4.33 8.62
CA ALA A 38 0.02 -4.65 10.05
C ALA A 38 1.44 -4.80 10.62
N LEU A 39 2.37 -5.32 9.81
CA LEU A 39 3.77 -5.50 10.19
C LEU A 39 4.62 -4.25 9.95
N LEU A 40 4.15 -3.32 9.11
CA LEU A 40 4.83 -2.08 8.79
C LEU A 40 4.81 -1.15 10.01
N ALA A 41 6.00 -0.76 10.49
CA ALA A 41 6.12 0.17 11.61
C ALA A 41 5.85 1.64 11.22
N GLY A 42 5.72 1.93 9.93
CA GLY A 42 5.53 3.27 9.37
C GLY A 42 4.14 3.53 8.77
N PRO A 43 3.93 4.73 8.22
CA PRO A 43 2.66 5.09 7.59
C PRO A 43 2.41 4.22 6.34
N PRO A 44 1.15 3.84 6.05
CA PRO A 44 0.82 3.05 4.87
C PRO A 44 1.20 3.77 3.57
N ALA A 45 1.19 5.11 3.58
CA ALA A 45 1.56 5.94 2.45
C ALA A 45 3.02 5.78 2.02
N ASP A 46 3.91 5.32 2.89
CA ASP A 46 5.30 5.00 2.55
C ASP A 46 5.38 3.79 1.63
N LEU A 47 4.39 2.89 1.64
CA LEU A 47 4.34 1.73 0.75
C LEU A 47 3.96 2.10 -0.69
N VAL A 48 3.54 3.35 -0.93
CA VAL A 48 3.16 3.87 -2.24
C VAL A 48 4.31 4.67 -2.84
N ARG A 49 4.79 4.19 -3.96
CA ARG A 49 5.87 4.76 -4.76
C ARG A 49 5.37 6.03 -5.49
N LYS A 50 5.95 7.18 -5.14
CA LYS A 50 5.55 8.52 -5.63
C LYS A 50 6.28 8.91 -6.93
N ASP A 51 6.27 8.01 -7.91
CA ASP A 51 6.97 8.17 -9.19
C ASP A 51 6.16 8.94 -10.25
N LYS A 52 6.67 8.99 -11.48
CA LYS A 52 6.00 9.60 -12.63
C LYS A 52 4.56 9.07 -12.80
N ARG A 53 4.35 7.77 -12.60
CA ARG A 53 3.04 7.10 -12.69
C ARG A 53 2.03 7.62 -11.68
N PHE A 54 2.49 7.88 -10.46
CA PHE A 54 1.67 8.48 -9.42
C PHE A 54 1.22 9.90 -9.80
N LYS A 55 2.12 10.68 -10.42
CA LYS A 55 1.78 12.00 -10.97
C LYS A 55 0.86 11.92 -12.19
N GLU A 56 1.02 10.92 -13.06
CA GLU A 56 0.16 10.68 -14.24
C GLU A 56 -1.28 10.34 -13.85
N LEU A 57 -1.46 9.53 -12.80
CA LEU A 57 -2.76 9.27 -12.20
C LEU A 57 -3.35 10.52 -11.50
N GLY A 58 -2.55 11.58 -11.40
CA GLY A 58 -2.91 12.80 -10.71
C GLY A 58 -3.28 12.48 -9.26
N LEU A 59 -2.45 11.72 -8.55
CA LEU A 59 -2.63 11.41 -7.13
C LEU A 59 -1.76 12.36 -6.29
N ARG A 60 -2.17 12.66 -5.05
CA ARG A 60 -1.34 13.38 -4.08
C ARG A 60 -1.17 12.53 -2.83
N GLY A 61 0.00 12.65 -2.20
CA GLY A 61 0.31 11.89 -0.97
C GLY A 61 -0.63 12.17 0.21
N ALA A 62 -1.39 13.27 0.14
CA ALA A 62 -2.41 13.63 1.12
C ALA A 62 -3.80 13.05 0.81
N ASP A 63 -3.99 12.40 -0.35
CA ASP A 63 -5.29 11.88 -0.75
C ASP A 63 -5.60 10.51 -0.08
N TYR A 64 -4.60 9.64 0.08
CA TYR A 64 -4.72 8.32 0.72
C TYR A 64 -4.14 8.34 2.14
N VAL A 65 -4.99 8.67 3.10
CA VAL A 65 -4.57 8.80 4.50
C VAL A 65 -4.75 7.48 5.26
N THR A 66 -5.69 6.65 4.82
CA THR A 66 -6.06 5.40 5.50
C THR A 66 -5.42 4.16 4.87
N ARG A 67 -5.31 3.09 5.67
CA ARG A 67 -4.76 1.79 5.23
C ARG A 67 -5.58 1.22 4.07
N GLU A 68 -6.90 1.20 4.20
CA GLU A 68 -7.83 0.68 3.19
C GLU A 68 -7.69 1.39 1.84
N GLN A 69 -7.54 2.72 1.86
CA GLN A 69 -7.32 3.52 0.65
C GLN A 69 -6.03 3.12 -0.06
N VAL A 70 -4.94 2.96 0.70
CA VAL A 70 -3.67 2.54 0.14
C VAL A 70 -3.73 1.11 -0.38
N VAL A 71 -4.35 0.18 0.35
CA VAL A 71 -4.51 -1.20 -0.11
C VAL A 71 -5.32 -1.25 -1.39
N GLY A 72 -6.44 -0.53 -1.46
CA GLY A 72 -7.24 -0.42 -2.67
C GLY A 72 -6.48 0.19 -3.84
N LEU A 73 -5.70 1.25 -3.58
CA LEU A 73 -4.84 1.86 -4.58
C LEU A 73 -3.82 0.87 -5.13
N LEU A 74 -3.21 0.07 -4.26
CA LEU A 74 -2.24 -0.97 -4.64
C LEU A 74 -2.89 -2.20 -5.29
N LEU A 75 -4.18 -2.44 -5.06
CA LEU A 75 -4.95 -3.47 -5.75
C LEU A 75 -5.28 -3.04 -7.18
N GLU A 76 -5.74 -1.79 -7.38
CA GLU A 76 -5.97 -1.25 -8.73
C GLU A 76 -4.66 -0.99 -9.48
N HIS A 77 -3.63 -0.51 -8.78
CA HIS A 77 -2.33 -0.15 -9.35
C HIS A 77 -1.16 -0.79 -8.57
N PRO A 78 -0.92 -2.10 -8.72
CA PRO A 78 0.18 -2.79 -8.04
C PRO A 78 1.57 -2.29 -8.46
N GLU A 79 1.66 -1.59 -9.60
CA GLU A 79 2.89 -0.92 -10.07
C GLU A 79 3.35 0.23 -9.16
N LEU A 80 2.43 0.81 -8.37
CA LEU A 80 2.73 1.87 -7.40
C LEU A 80 3.28 1.33 -6.08
N MET A 81 3.48 0.02 -5.93
CA MET A 81 4.05 -0.53 -4.71
C MET A 81 5.55 -0.20 -4.61
N GLU A 82 5.97 0.38 -3.47
CA GLU A 82 7.38 0.56 -3.15
C GLU A 82 8.09 -0.80 -3.08
N ARG A 83 9.29 -0.89 -3.65
CA ARG A 83 10.15 -2.07 -3.59
C ARG A 83 11.62 -1.61 -3.48
N PRO A 84 12.47 -2.25 -2.66
CA PRO A 84 12.24 -3.48 -1.89
C PRO A 84 11.48 -3.29 -0.56
N VAL A 85 10.44 -4.11 -0.33
CA VAL A 85 9.82 -4.29 0.99
C VAL A 85 10.41 -5.53 1.63
N VAL A 86 11.12 -5.34 2.74
CA VAL A 86 11.68 -6.44 3.51
C VAL A 86 10.71 -6.78 4.64
N VAL A 87 10.36 -8.05 4.77
CA VAL A 87 9.54 -8.57 5.87
C VAL A 87 10.42 -9.52 6.68
N HIS A 88 10.63 -9.22 7.95
CA HIS A 88 11.43 -10.03 8.86
C HIS A 88 10.59 -10.37 10.09
N GLY A 89 10.25 -11.65 10.25
CA GLY A 89 9.41 -12.12 11.34
C GLY A 89 8.07 -11.38 11.42
N LYS A 90 7.91 -10.55 12.46
CA LYS A 90 6.70 -9.76 12.73
C LYS A 90 6.79 -8.29 12.29
N ARG A 91 7.83 -7.89 11.54
CA ARG A 91 8.04 -6.50 11.11
C ARG A 91 8.26 -6.43 9.61
N ALA A 92 7.74 -5.38 8.97
CA ALA A 92 8.01 -5.03 7.59
C ALA A 92 8.65 -3.63 7.54
N VAL A 93 9.66 -3.45 6.68
CA VAL A 93 10.30 -2.16 6.42
C VAL A 93 10.45 -1.94 4.92
N ILE A 94 10.37 -0.69 4.51
CA ILE A 94 10.70 -0.28 3.14
C ILE A 94 12.19 0.05 3.12
N ALA A 95 12.96 -0.80 2.45
CA ALA A 95 14.41 -0.79 2.43
C ALA A 95 14.94 0.15 1.34
N ARG A 96 14.61 1.43 1.45
CA ARG A 96 15.13 2.51 0.61
C ARG A 96 15.67 3.65 1.51
N PRO A 97 16.99 3.88 1.55
CA PRO A 97 18.09 3.04 1.02
C PRO A 97 18.17 1.66 1.73
N SER A 98 18.91 0.72 1.14
CA SER A 98 19.10 -0.66 1.63
C SER A 98 19.67 -0.75 3.06
N GLU A 99 20.26 0.33 3.55
CA GLU A 99 20.77 0.49 4.92
C GLU A 99 19.65 0.43 5.96
N ARG A 100 18.39 0.77 5.60
CA ARG A 100 17.23 0.59 6.50
C ARG A 100 16.90 -0.87 6.81
N VAL A 101 17.47 -1.84 6.07
CA VAL A 101 17.39 -3.26 6.43
C VAL A 101 18.18 -3.54 7.69
N GLU A 102 19.23 -2.77 7.96
CA GLU A 102 20.03 -2.91 9.18
C GLU A 102 19.23 -2.48 10.43
N GLU A 103 18.31 -1.52 10.34
CA GLU A 103 17.34 -1.26 11.44
C GLU A 103 16.42 -2.48 11.72
N LEU A 104 16.23 -3.34 10.72
CA LEU A 104 15.41 -4.54 10.83
C LEU A 104 16.20 -5.73 11.40
N LEU A 105 17.52 -5.75 11.21
CA LEU A 105 18.45 -6.78 11.69
C LEU A 105 19.22 -6.38 12.96
N GLY A 106 19.23 -5.09 13.30
CA GLY A 106 20.00 -4.48 14.37
C GLY A 106 19.23 -4.41 15.67
N SER A 107 19.10 -5.55 16.35
CA SER A 107 18.85 -5.65 17.79
C SER A 107 19.29 -7.04 18.25
N GLN A 108 20.59 -7.22 18.43
CA GLN A 108 21.15 -8.12 19.45
C GLN A 108 21.85 -7.26 20.49
#